data_AF-A0A527HB30-F1
#
_entry.id   AF-A0A527HB30-F1
#
_cell.length_a   1.000
_cell.length_b   1.000
_cell.length_c   1.000
_cell.angle_alpha   90.00
_cell.angle_beta   90.00
_cell.angle_gamma   90.00
#
_symmetry.space_group_name_H-M   'P 1'
#
loop_
_entity.id
_entity.type
_entity.pdbx_description
1 polymer ?
#
loop_
_entity_poly.entity_id
_entity_poly.type
_entity_poly.pdbx_seq_one_letter_code
_entity_poly.pdbx_strand_id
1 'polypeptide(L)'
;MKFGPIPIETAEGAVLAHSTTAGERRFRKAHRLSAEDVALLRAAGISEVVAAVLAVDDLGEDAAAQTIAESMTFRGIEVRPAATGRVNLHAKAPGIFTVDAAFIDAINAIDPAITIATLAQHAPVEKGQMVATVKIIPFAVSSALVDAATKICAAGEIFA
;
A
#
# COMPACT_ATOMS: atom_id res chain seq x y z
N MET A 1 1.81 -8.60 9.99
CA MET A 1 1.98 -7.50 10.97
C MET A 1 1.10 -7.62 12.20
N LYS A 2 1.47 -7.00 13.33
CA LYS A 2 0.63 -6.82 14.53
C LYS A 2 0.21 -5.36 14.67
N PHE A 3 -1.08 -5.08 14.89
CA PHE A 3 -1.62 -3.73 15.06
C PHE A 3 -2.17 -3.56 16.46
N GLY A 4 -1.84 -2.46 17.13
CA GLY A 4 -2.45 -2.13 18.41
C GLY A 4 -1.57 -1.23 19.28
N PRO A 5 -1.96 -1.02 20.55
CA PRO A 5 -1.11 -0.38 21.54
C PRO A 5 0.16 -1.20 21.78
N ILE A 6 1.31 -0.53 21.82
CA ILE A 6 2.60 -1.12 22.17
C ILE A 6 3.38 -0.20 23.13
N PRO A 7 4.13 -0.76 24.10
CA PRO A 7 5.01 0.01 24.95
C PRO A 7 6.08 0.74 24.13
N ILE A 8 6.39 1.98 24.50
CA ILE A 8 7.37 2.83 23.80
C ILE A 8 8.77 2.18 23.80
N GLU A 9 9.08 1.37 24.81
CA GLU A 9 10.31 0.56 24.94
C GLU A 9 10.54 -0.39 23.77
N THR A 10 9.47 -0.84 23.12
CA THR A 10 9.51 -1.82 22.04
C THR A 10 9.03 -1.25 20.71
N ALA A 11 8.87 0.07 20.63
CA ALA A 11 8.23 0.74 19.49
C ALA A 11 9.20 1.11 18.36
N GLU A 12 10.50 0.90 18.52
CA GLU A 12 11.47 1.16 17.44
C GLU A 12 11.14 0.31 16.20
N GLY A 13 11.12 0.96 15.03
CA GLY A 13 10.75 0.35 13.76
C GLY A 13 9.24 0.16 13.53
N ALA A 14 8.40 0.40 14.55
CA ALA A 14 6.94 0.38 14.40
C ALA A 14 6.44 1.61 13.65
N VAL A 15 5.29 1.47 12.98
CA VAL A 15 4.66 2.52 12.17
C VAL A 15 3.47 3.10 12.93
N LEU A 16 3.49 4.40 13.22
CA LEU A 16 2.43 5.06 13.99
C LEU A 16 1.08 5.01 13.25
N ALA A 17 0.04 4.55 13.95
CA ALA A 17 -1.33 4.50 13.42
C ALA A 17 -1.98 5.89 13.34
N HIS A 18 -1.58 6.80 14.24
CA HIS A 18 -2.09 8.15 14.35
C HIS A 18 -0.95 9.16 14.47
N SER A 19 -1.25 10.45 14.24
CA SER A 19 -0.28 11.48 14.56
C SER A 19 -0.13 11.60 16.08
N THR A 20 1.10 11.67 16.56
CA THR A 20 1.43 11.78 17.99
C THR A 20 2.26 13.04 18.21
N THR A 21 2.01 13.78 19.29
CA THR A 21 2.78 14.98 19.64
C THR A 21 3.62 14.68 20.88
N ALA A 22 4.91 15.00 20.86
CA ALA A 22 5.80 14.95 22.02
C ALA A 22 6.52 16.29 22.17
N GLY A 23 6.19 17.02 23.25
CA GLY A 23 6.62 18.40 23.41
C GLY A 23 6.17 19.25 22.21
N GLU A 24 7.12 19.93 21.56
CA GLU A 24 6.87 20.76 20.38
C GLU A 24 6.90 19.96 19.06
N ARG A 25 7.32 18.69 19.07
CA ARG A 25 7.45 17.87 17.86
C ARG A 25 6.16 17.11 17.57
N ARG A 26 5.66 17.23 16.33
CA ARG A 26 4.54 16.45 15.82
C ARG A 26 5.02 15.34 14.88
N PHE A 27 4.71 14.10 15.24
CA PHE A 27 4.88 12.93 14.40
C PHE A 27 3.63 12.71 13.56
N ARG A 28 3.79 12.51 12.25
CA ARG A 28 2.66 12.23 11.35
C ARG A 28 2.21 10.77 11.46
N LYS A 29 0.96 10.50 11.09
CA LYS A 29 0.50 9.14 10.81
C LYS A 29 1.41 8.48 9.77
N ALA A 30 1.59 7.16 9.87
CA ALA A 30 2.47 6.36 9.01
C ALA A 30 3.97 6.68 9.18
N HIS A 31 4.35 7.46 10.21
CA HIS A 31 5.76 7.65 10.54
C HIS A 31 6.34 6.37 11.14
N ARG A 32 7.45 5.88 10.57
CA ARG A 32 8.21 4.76 11.11
C ARG A 32 9.16 5.28 12.19
N LEU A 33 9.01 4.79 13.40
CA LEU A 33 9.77 5.25 14.56
C LEU A 33 11.23 4.81 14.46
N SER A 34 12.14 5.77 14.55
CA SER A 34 13.57 5.52 14.79
C SER A 34 13.87 5.44 16.29
N ALA A 35 15.08 5.00 16.66
CA ALA A 35 15.55 5.03 18.05
C ALA A 35 15.50 6.44 18.66
N GLU A 36 15.80 7.48 17.87
CA GLU A 36 15.73 8.88 18.31
C GLU A 36 14.28 9.32 18.57
N ASP A 37 13.36 8.92 17.68
CA ASP A 37 11.93 9.22 17.86
C ASP A 37 11.39 8.57 19.14
N VAL A 38 11.77 7.31 19.40
CA VAL A 38 11.42 6.59 20.64
C VAL A 38 11.97 7.31 21.87
N ALA A 39 13.22 7.77 21.85
CA ALA A 39 13.82 8.50 22.96
C ALA A 39 13.09 9.83 23.24
N LEU A 40 12.71 10.56 22.20
CA LEU A 40 11.95 11.82 22.32
C LEU A 40 10.53 11.60 22.86
N LEU A 41 9.82 10.59 22.35
CA LEU A 41 8.50 10.22 22.84
C LEU A 41 8.55 9.82 24.33
N ARG A 42 9.55 9.01 24.71
CA ARG A 42 9.80 8.63 26.11
C ARG A 42 10.09 9.85 26.99
N ALA A 43 10.97 10.76 26.55
CA ALA A 43 11.31 11.97 27.30
C ALA A 43 10.10 12.90 27.49
N ALA A 44 9.15 12.88 26.55
CA ALA A 44 7.88 13.59 26.66
C ALA A 44 6.83 12.88 27.55
N GLY A 45 7.19 11.77 28.21
CA GLY A 45 6.31 11.04 29.12
C GLY A 45 5.34 10.09 28.43
N ILE A 46 5.50 9.83 27.14
CA ILE A 46 4.67 8.85 26.41
C ILE A 46 5.20 7.45 26.70
N SER A 47 4.37 6.63 27.35
CA SER A 47 4.69 5.24 27.68
C SER A 47 4.19 4.22 26.65
N GLU A 48 3.19 4.60 25.84
CA GLU A 48 2.54 3.71 24.87
C GLU A 48 2.13 4.47 23.61
N VAL A 49 2.15 3.79 22.46
CA VAL A 49 1.62 4.30 21.19
C VAL A 49 0.79 3.23 20.48
N VAL A 50 -0.21 3.64 19.70
CA VAL A 50 -0.90 2.74 18.77
C VAL A 50 -0.11 2.67 17.47
N ALA A 51 0.41 1.50 17.14
CA ALA A 51 1.30 1.32 15.99
C ALA A 51 1.14 -0.05 15.33
N ALA A 52 1.65 -0.15 14.10
CA ALA A 52 1.85 -1.39 13.39
C ALA A 52 3.29 -1.87 13.56
N VAL A 53 3.46 -3.09 14.05
CA VAL A 53 4.75 -3.79 14.11
C VAL A 53 4.80 -4.78 12.95
N LEU A 54 5.73 -4.53 12.03
CA LEU A 54 5.98 -5.37 10.87
C LEU A 54 6.71 -6.65 11.30
N ALA A 55 6.31 -7.77 10.72
CA ALA A 55 7.08 -9.01 10.79
C ALA A 55 8.29 -8.95 9.84
N VAL A 56 9.26 -9.87 10.03
CA VAL A 56 10.48 -9.91 9.21
C VAL A 56 10.19 -10.17 7.72
N ASP A 57 9.09 -10.87 7.46
CA ASP A 57 8.60 -11.27 6.15
C ASP A 57 7.48 -10.36 5.62
N ASP A 58 7.14 -9.28 6.32
CA ASP A 58 6.22 -8.26 5.82
C ASP A 58 6.94 -7.26 4.90
N LEU A 59 6.28 -6.91 3.79
CA LEU A 59 6.64 -5.77 2.95
C LEU A 59 5.83 -4.54 3.37
N GLY A 60 6.50 -3.39 3.48
CA GLY A 60 5.83 -2.11 3.71
C GLY A 60 4.85 -1.77 2.58
N GLU A 61 3.78 -1.03 2.91
CA GLU A 61 2.64 -0.80 2.01
C GLU A 61 3.01 -0.26 0.63
N ASP A 62 3.97 0.68 0.54
CA ASP A 62 4.41 1.26 -0.72
C ASP A 62 5.22 0.26 -1.56
N ALA A 63 6.12 -0.49 -0.91
CA ALA A 63 6.93 -1.50 -1.59
C ALA A 63 6.05 -2.64 -2.13
N ALA A 64 5.07 -3.08 -1.33
CA ALA A 64 4.12 -4.12 -1.74
C ALA A 64 3.21 -3.64 -2.89
N ALA A 65 2.64 -2.42 -2.80
CA ALA A 65 1.82 -1.86 -3.88
C ALA A 65 2.62 -1.71 -5.19
N GLN A 66 3.86 -1.22 -5.10
CA GLN A 66 4.76 -1.08 -6.25
C GLN A 66 5.06 -2.43 -6.90
N THR A 67 5.44 -3.43 -6.10
CA THR A 67 5.78 -4.78 -6.59
C THR A 67 4.61 -5.41 -7.34
N ILE A 68 3.38 -5.30 -6.81
CA ILE A 68 2.19 -5.82 -7.48
C ILE A 68 1.96 -5.08 -8.80
N ALA A 69 1.97 -3.75 -8.80
CA ALA A 69 1.71 -2.96 -10.00
C ALA A 69 2.74 -3.21 -11.12
N GLU A 70 4.01 -3.37 -10.77
CA GLU A 70 5.10 -3.67 -11.72
C GLU A 70 4.99 -5.07 -12.34
N SER A 71 4.34 -6.02 -11.65
CA SER A 71 4.11 -7.37 -12.17
C SER A 71 2.93 -7.47 -13.14
N MET A 72 2.11 -6.42 -13.24
CA MET A 72 0.93 -6.42 -14.11
C MET A 72 1.32 -6.23 -15.57
N THR A 73 0.72 -7.00 -16.46
CA THR A 73 0.84 -6.78 -17.91
C THR A 73 -0.33 -5.92 -18.41
N PHE A 74 -0.03 -4.80 -19.05
CA PHE A 74 -1.03 -3.87 -19.59
C PHE A 74 -0.49 -3.07 -20.78
N ARG A 75 -1.40 -2.48 -21.57
CA ARG A 75 -1.08 -1.54 -22.66
C ARG A 75 -1.74 -0.19 -22.43
N GLY A 76 -1.17 0.88 -23.00
CA GLY A 76 -1.78 2.21 -22.92
C GLY A 76 -1.81 2.85 -21.53
N ILE A 77 -1.20 2.22 -20.51
CA ILE A 77 -1.22 2.69 -19.12
C ILE A 77 0.17 3.18 -18.66
N GLU A 78 0.16 4.24 -17.85
CA GLU A 78 1.27 4.77 -17.06
C GLU A 78 1.10 4.38 -15.59
N VAL A 79 2.12 3.77 -15.00
CA VAL A 79 2.17 3.50 -13.55
C VAL A 79 2.86 4.67 -12.86
N ARG A 80 2.19 5.27 -11.87
CA ARG A 80 2.79 6.32 -11.04
C ARG A 80 3.42 5.73 -9.78
N PRO A 81 4.45 6.40 -9.20
CA PRO A 81 5.14 5.88 -8.02
C PRO A 81 4.20 5.58 -6.86
N ALA A 82 4.51 4.53 -6.10
CA ALA A 82 3.80 4.23 -4.87
C ALA A 82 3.84 5.38 -3.86
N ALA A 83 2.71 5.65 -3.23
CA ALA A 83 2.62 6.57 -2.11
C ALA A 83 1.44 6.19 -1.20
N THR A 84 1.68 6.13 0.12
CA THR A 84 0.64 5.84 1.13
C THR A 84 -0.11 4.53 0.88
N GLY A 85 0.64 3.50 0.50
CA GLY A 85 0.18 2.16 0.19
C GLY A 85 -0.60 2.06 -1.11
N ARG A 86 -0.46 3.03 -2.03
CA ARG A 86 -1.20 3.09 -3.29
C ARG A 86 -0.30 3.26 -4.48
N VAL A 87 -0.63 2.58 -5.57
CA VAL A 87 -0.09 2.84 -6.91
C VAL A 87 -1.26 3.15 -7.83
N ASN A 88 -1.24 4.32 -8.45
CA ASN A 88 -2.29 4.76 -9.36
C ASN A 88 -1.85 4.60 -10.82
N LEU A 89 -2.72 3.97 -11.61
CA LEU A 89 -2.51 3.67 -13.01
C LEU A 89 -3.35 4.62 -13.87
N HIS A 90 -2.73 5.24 -14.87
CA HIS A 90 -3.34 6.31 -15.67
C HIS A 90 -3.30 6.01 -17.16
N ALA A 91 -4.36 6.39 -17.88
CA ALA A 91 -4.39 6.26 -19.33
C ALA A 91 -3.37 7.18 -20.01
N LYS A 92 -2.60 6.68 -20.97
CA LYS A 92 -1.62 7.46 -21.75
C LYS A 92 -2.26 8.24 -22.90
N ALA A 93 -3.48 7.87 -23.30
CA ALA A 93 -4.23 8.44 -24.42
C ALA A 93 -5.73 8.37 -24.14
N PRO A 94 -6.57 9.19 -24.80
CA PRO A 94 -8.01 9.01 -24.75
C PRO A 94 -8.43 7.71 -25.44
N GLY A 95 -9.51 7.09 -24.96
CA GLY A 95 -9.97 5.79 -25.49
C GLY A 95 -11.10 5.16 -24.69
N ILE A 96 -11.22 3.84 -24.81
CA ILE A 96 -12.16 3.00 -24.05
C ILE A 96 -11.34 2.06 -23.17
N PHE A 97 -11.52 2.13 -21.86
CA PHE A 97 -10.82 1.27 -20.91
C PHE A 97 -11.37 -0.15 -20.94
N THR A 98 -10.47 -1.12 -21.01
CA THR A 98 -10.78 -2.54 -20.90
C THR A 98 -10.03 -3.16 -19.72
N VAL A 99 -10.70 -4.07 -19.03
CA VAL A 99 -10.24 -4.80 -17.86
C VAL A 99 -10.76 -6.23 -17.91
N ASP A 100 -9.89 -7.18 -17.58
CA ASP A 100 -10.32 -8.53 -17.27
C ASP A 100 -10.81 -8.60 -15.81
N ALA A 101 -12.14 -8.61 -15.63
CA ALA A 101 -12.75 -8.67 -14.31
C ALA A 101 -12.36 -9.94 -13.53
N ALA A 102 -12.16 -11.07 -14.20
CA ALA A 102 -11.79 -12.32 -13.52
C ALA A 102 -10.38 -12.24 -12.93
N PHE A 103 -9.45 -11.55 -13.60
CA PHE A 103 -8.12 -11.28 -13.02
C PHE A 103 -8.22 -10.40 -11.77
N ILE A 104 -9.01 -9.32 -11.84
CA ILE A 104 -9.20 -8.41 -10.70
C ILE A 104 -9.84 -9.14 -9.52
N ASP A 105 -10.88 -9.94 -9.78
CA ASP A 105 -11.56 -10.73 -8.75
C ASP A 105 -10.63 -11.76 -8.14
N ALA A 106 -9.81 -12.45 -8.95
CA ALA A 106 -8.85 -13.44 -8.46
C ALA A 106 -7.77 -12.82 -7.55
N ILE A 107 -7.28 -11.61 -7.87
CA ILE A 107 -6.32 -10.90 -7.02
C ILE A 107 -7.00 -10.43 -5.72
N ASN A 108 -8.18 -9.82 -5.83
CA ASN A 108 -8.93 -9.32 -4.67
C ASN A 108 -9.40 -10.44 -3.73
N ALA A 109 -9.53 -11.67 -4.24
CA ALA A 109 -9.88 -12.84 -3.44
C ALA A 109 -8.70 -13.42 -2.62
N ILE A 110 -7.45 -12.98 -2.85
CA ILE A 110 -6.28 -13.48 -2.13
C ILE A 110 -6.39 -13.15 -0.64
N ASP A 111 -6.52 -11.86 -0.32
CA ASP A 111 -6.58 -11.36 1.04
C ASP A 111 -7.11 -9.91 1.03
N PRO A 112 -7.98 -9.51 1.98
CA PRO A 112 -8.51 -8.15 2.05
C PRO A 112 -7.44 -7.06 2.26
N ALA A 113 -6.20 -7.41 2.66
CA ALA A 113 -5.09 -6.47 2.73
C ALA A 113 -4.65 -5.93 1.35
N ILE A 114 -4.93 -6.68 0.27
CA ILE A 114 -4.58 -6.32 -1.11
C ILE A 114 -5.88 -6.03 -1.86
N THR A 115 -5.95 -4.88 -2.54
CA THR A 115 -7.11 -4.54 -3.36
C THR A 115 -6.69 -3.84 -4.63
N ILE A 116 -7.27 -4.26 -5.74
CA ILE A 116 -7.21 -3.55 -7.02
C ILE A 116 -8.61 -3.06 -7.35
N ALA A 117 -8.72 -1.75 -7.58
CA ALA A 117 -9.95 -1.11 -8.01
C ALA A 117 -9.73 -0.45 -9.36
N THR A 118 -10.75 -0.51 -10.23
CA THR A 118 -10.66 -0.05 -11.62
C THR A 118 -11.90 0.77 -11.99
N LEU A 119 -11.83 1.52 -13.08
CA LEU A 119 -13.03 1.98 -13.76
C LEU A 119 -13.83 0.77 -14.29
N ALA A 120 -15.10 1.02 -14.62
CA ALA A 120 -15.96 0.01 -15.23
C ALA A 120 -15.44 -0.39 -16.61
N GLN A 121 -15.71 -1.64 -16.98
CA GLN A 121 -15.44 -2.15 -18.32
C GLN A 121 -16.09 -1.24 -19.39
N HIS A 122 -15.31 -0.89 -20.41
CA HIS A 122 -15.69 0.00 -21.50
C HIS A 122 -15.97 1.46 -21.10
N ALA A 123 -15.47 1.92 -19.95
CA ALA A 123 -15.55 3.34 -19.60
C ALA A 123 -14.75 4.19 -20.61
N PRO A 124 -15.30 5.33 -21.10
CA PRO A 124 -14.51 6.28 -21.85
C PRO A 124 -13.49 6.94 -20.93
N VAL A 125 -12.27 7.13 -21.44
CA VAL A 125 -11.17 7.74 -20.67
C VAL A 125 -10.47 8.84 -21.46
N GLU A 126 -9.95 9.81 -20.72
CA GLU A 126 -9.06 10.86 -21.24
C GLU A 126 -7.59 10.55 -20.95
N LYS A 127 -6.69 11.17 -21.70
CA LYS A 127 -5.26 11.12 -21.39
C LYS A 127 -5.01 11.66 -19.98
N GLY A 128 -4.30 10.89 -19.16
CA GLY A 128 -3.94 11.23 -17.79
C GLY A 128 -5.04 10.93 -16.78
N GLN A 129 -6.17 10.36 -17.18
CA GLN A 129 -7.21 9.91 -16.25
C GLN A 129 -6.75 8.67 -15.49
N MET A 130 -7.00 8.62 -14.18
CA MET A 130 -6.76 7.42 -13.36
C MET A 130 -7.80 6.36 -13.71
N VAL A 131 -7.33 5.17 -14.09
CA VAL A 131 -8.18 4.07 -14.54
C VAL A 131 -8.16 2.86 -13.60
N ALA A 132 -7.09 2.71 -12.82
CA ALA A 132 -6.96 1.66 -11.82
C ALA A 132 -6.06 2.10 -10.68
N THR A 133 -6.17 1.42 -9.54
CA THR A 133 -5.29 1.60 -8.39
C THR A 133 -5.05 0.28 -7.69
N VAL A 134 -3.79 0.03 -7.31
CA VAL A 134 -3.42 -1.04 -6.37
C VAL A 134 -3.34 -0.42 -4.99
N LYS A 135 -4.01 -1.01 -4.01
CA LYS A 135 -4.01 -0.59 -2.61
C LYS A 135 -3.54 -1.73 -1.72
N ILE A 136 -2.52 -1.44 -0.91
CA ILE A 136 -2.28 -2.16 0.33
C ILE A 136 -3.00 -1.38 1.43
N ILE A 137 -4.00 -2.02 2.03
CA ILE A 137 -4.87 -1.40 3.05
C ILE A 137 -4.15 -1.20 4.39
N PRO A 138 -3.48 -2.21 4.96
CA PRO A 138 -2.64 -2.03 6.15
C PRO A 138 -1.30 -1.35 5.81
N PHE A 139 -0.53 -0.99 6.84
CA PHE A 139 0.80 -0.41 6.67
C PHE A 139 1.84 -1.38 6.09
N ALA A 140 1.55 -2.68 6.11
CA ALA A 140 2.38 -3.74 5.55
C ALA A 140 1.57 -5.01 5.33
N VAL A 141 2.05 -5.87 4.44
CA VAL A 141 1.44 -7.15 4.09
C VAL A 141 2.52 -8.22 3.93
N SER A 142 2.21 -9.48 4.19
CA SER A 142 3.16 -10.59 4.04
C SER A 142 3.69 -10.68 2.61
N SER A 143 5.00 -10.89 2.45
CA SER A 143 5.65 -11.12 1.16
C SER A 143 4.99 -12.27 0.39
N ALA A 144 4.53 -13.31 1.09
CA ALA A 144 3.87 -14.46 0.47
C ALA A 144 2.54 -14.09 -0.22
N LEU A 145 1.79 -13.11 0.33
CA LEU A 145 0.56 -12.62 -0.28
C LEU A 145 0.87 -11.76 -1.52
N VAL A 146 1.94 -10.95 -1.46
CA VAL A 146 2.44 -10.20 -2.62
C VAL A 146 2.85 -11.16 -3.73
N ASP A 147 3.60 -12.21 -3.40
CA ASP A 147 4.02 -13.24 -4.37
C ASP A 147 2.83 -13.99 -4.98
N ALA A 148 1.76 -14.22 -4.22
CA ALA A 148 0.55 -14.81 -4.75
C ALA A 148 -0.12 -13.87 -5.77
N ALA A 149 -0.20 -12.57 -5.46
CA ALA A 149 -0.77 -11.57 -6.36
C ALA A 149 0.06 -11.41 -7.64
N THR A 150 1.38 -11.33 -7.53
CA THR A 150 2.27 -11.16 -8.70
C THR A 150 2.20 -12.35 -9.65
N LYS A 151 2.04 -13.57 -9.14
CA LYS A 151 1.84 -14.78 -9.98
C LYS A 151 0.57 -14.70 -10.81
N ILE A 152 -0.53 -14.19 -10.25
CA ILE A 152 -1.75 -13.96 -11.01
C ILE A 152 -1.49 -12.86 -12.03
N CYS A 153 -0.91 -11.73 -11.62
CA CYS A 153 -0.63 -10.60 -12.52
C CYS A 153 0.21 -10.96 -13.76
N ALA A 154 1.15 -11.91 -13.62
CA ALA A 154 2.04 -12.35 -14.68
C ALA A 154 1.39 -13.33 -15.69
N ALA A 155 0.17 -13.81 -15.43
CA ALA A 155 -0.47 -14.85 -16.25
C ALA A 155 -1.10 -14.32 -17.54
N GLY A 156 -1.29 -13.00 -17.69
CA GLY A 156 -1.93 -12.41 -18.86
C GLY A 156 -2.06 -10.90 -18.78
N GLU A 157 -2.58 -10.31 -19.86
CA GLU A 157 -2.89 -8.88 -19.90
C GLU A 157 -4.15 -8.57 -19.08
N ILE A 158 -4.06 -7.58 -18.18
CA ILE A 158 -5.13 -7.21 -17.25
C ILE A 158 -5.88 -5.95 -17.73
N PHE A 159 -5.16 -5.00 -18.32
CA PHE A 159 -5.70 -3.71 -18.78
C PHE A 159 -5.27 -3.38 -20.21
N ALA A 160 -6.16 -2.72 -20.96
CA ALA A 160 -5.83 -2.01 -22.20
C ALA A 160 -6.68 -0.75 -22.40
#